data_AF-F9XPR1-F1
#
_entry.id   AF-F9XPR1-F1
#
_cell.length_a   1.000
_cell.length_b   1.000
_cell.length_c   1.000
_cell.angle_alpha   90.00
_cell.angle_beta   90.00
_cell.angle_gamma   90.00
#
_symmetry.space_group_name_H-M   'P 1'
#
loop_
_entity.id
_entity.type
_entity.pdbx_description
1 polymer ?
#
loop_
_entity_poly.entity_id
_entity_poly.type
_entity_poly.pdbx_seq_one_letter_code
_entity_poly.pdbx_strand_id
1 'polypeptide(L)'
;MQQQAPPKKRGRAPAKAKDSPVDDDDEDVPPPPKKAPGKGKGKAKATDTKDEDEVAPEASEAISKDNQFATTDNLVVPVDETCPLSSRGWRVYIDDDDGIIYDASLNQTHSSGNNNKFYKLQILTDGRQFRTWTRWGRVGANGQSAQLGDGSLQSAMKEFEKKFKDKAALTWSNRAGAPKPGKYVFLEKSYLPSDDEDEDEDQAGLADVKPGRSRSTSPYNKCTLAPEVAELMKLIFNREHMDSVMADMNYDVEKMPLGKLSKATITKGYDALKRLAELFDDPDLATSHHGMATVREATEHFSDLYYSYIPHNFGRNRAPVISNHEHLKKEVEVLASLADLKDADKIIKAGKDRSSGHLLDSQFQSLGLQETTPIDRGTDEFSHISDYLINSRGSTHGHEYKLLDVFRIERQGEIDRFERSHGKRTASDRRLLWHGSRSTNYGGILSQGLRIAPPEAPVSGYMFGKGIYLADMASKSANYCNSYASGGHALLLLCEAELGDPMQELVDASYDAGDDALAKGLLSTWGQGAVGPALWKDASCVHPSLAGVQMPDTVTKPPGDTTVLDACLEYNEYICYNVDQVRLRYLLRVKM
;
A
#
# COMPACT_ATOMS: atom_id res chain seq x y z
N MET A 1 26.11 25.98 58.12
CA MET A 1 27.38 26.70 57.98
C MET A 1 27.92 26.45 56.58
N GLN A 2 27.85 27.47 55.73
CA GLN A 2 28.29 27.50 54.35
C GLN A 2 29.82 27.63 54.29
N GLN A 3 30.47 26.96 53.34
CA GLN A 3 31.83 27.30 52.91
C GLN A 3 31.81 27.77 51.46
N GLN A 4 32.53 28.88 51.26
CA GLN A 4 32.45 29.80 50.13
C GLN A 4 33.36 29.39 48.97
N ALA A 5 32.91 29.70 47.75
CA ALA A 5 33.67 29.61 46.51
C ALA A 5 34.56 30.86 46.28
N PRO A 6 35.70 30.76 45.57
CA PRO A 6 36.53 31.90 45.16
C PRO A 6 36.16 32.44 43.76
N PRO A 7 36.67 33.63 43.35
CA PRO A 7 35.91 34.60 42.57
C PRO A 7 36.10 34.57 41.03
N LYS A 8 35.08 35.09 40.34
CA LYS A 8 34.98 35.32 38.88
C LYS A 8 35.96 36.38 38.38
N LYS A 9 36.67 36.09 37.27
CA LYS A 9 37.29 37.10 36.39
C LYS A 9 36.48 37.27 35.11
N ARG A 10 36.35 38.54 34.69
CA ARG A 10 35.63 39.06 33.50
C ARG A 10 36.55 39.17 32.27
N GLY A 11 35.95 39.05 31.09
CA GLY A 11 36.47 39.41 29.76
C GLY A 11 36.48 38.20 28.82
N ARG A 12 36.02 38.23 27.56
CA ARG A 12 35.72 39.29 26.60
C ARG A 12 34.96 38.64 25.41
N ALA A 13 33.91 39.26 24.86
CA ALA A 13 33.27 38.85 23.60
C ALA A 13 34.14 39.27 22.39
N PRO A 14 34.09 38.57 21.23
CA PRO A 14 33.11 38.83 20.15
C PRO A 14 32.77 37.54 19.33
N ALA A 15 32.00 37.42 18.24
CA ALA A 15 31.34 38.32 17.30
C ALA A 15 30.14 37.57 16.65
N LYS A 16 29.10 38.31 16.25
CA LYS A 16 28.05 37.86 15.32
C LYS A 16 28.55 38.00 13.87
N ALA A 17 28.28 37.01 13.03
CA ALA A 17 28.28 37.12 11.56
C ALA A 17 27.11 36.25 11.06
N LYS A 18 25.97 36.87 10.75
CA LYS A 18 25.51 37.36 9.44
C LYS A 18 24.79 36.26 8.66
N ASP A 19 23.45 36.35 8.70
CA ASP A 19 22.55 35.88 7.67
C ASP A 19 23.06 36.27 6.28
N SER A 20 22.93 35.35 5.33
CA SER A 20 22.97 35.64 3.91
C SER A 20 21.87 34.80 3.26
N PRO A 21 20.85 35.43 2.63
CA PRO A 21 19.88 34.72 1.83
C PRO A 21 20.58 34.25 0.54
N VAL A 22 20.31 33.00 0.16
CA VAL A 22 20.63 32.53 -1.20
C VAL A 22 19.41 32.88 -2.03
N ASP A 23 19.51 33.94 -2.81
CA ASP A 23 18.57 34.31 -3.86
C ASP A 23 18.62 33.23 -4.97
N ASP A 24 17.47 32.60 -5.22
CA ASP A 24 17.18 31.78 -6.42
C ASP A 24 16.47 32.71 -7.42
N ASP A 25 17.24 33.45 -8.22
CA ASP A 25 16.76 34.17 -9.40
C ASP A 25 17.32 33.47 -10.65
N ASP A 26 16.48 32.67 -11.31
CA ASP A 26 16.76 32.06 -12.61
C ASP A 26 15.95 32.85 -13.67
N GLU A 27 16.49 34.00 -14.10
CA GLU A 27 16.00 34.74 -15.26
C GLU A 27 16.70 34.29 -16.55
N ASP A 28 15.88 34.05 -17.57
CA ASP A 28 16.20 33.69 -18.95
C ASP A 28 17.29 34.57 -19.58
N VAL A 29 18.38 33.94 -20.07
CA VAL A 29 19.31 34.55 -21.05
C VAL A 29 19.41 33.64 -22.29
N PRO A 30 19.11 34.14 -23.50
CA PRO A 30 19.06 33.35 -24.73
C PRO A 30 20.46 33.12 -25.34
N PRO A 31 20.71 31.97 -26.01
CA PRO A 31 21.98 31.72 -26.69
C PRO A 31 22.03 32.33 -28.11
N PRO A 32 23.20 32.77 -28.61
CA PRO A 32 23.38 33.31 -29.96
C PRO A 32 23.47 32.22 -31.06
N PRO A 33 23.36 32.59 -32.36
CA PRO A 33 22.72 31.74 -33.38
C PRO A 33 23.61 30.73 -34.11
N LYS A 34 22.95 29.69 -34.64
CA LYS A 34 23.48 28.56 -35.43
C LYS A 34 24.09 28.97 -36.78
N LYS A 35 25.16 28.29 -37.19
CA LYS A 35 25.62 28.17 -38.59
C LYS A 35 25.26 26.78 -39.16
N ALA A 36 24.90 26.78 -40.45
CA ALA A 36 24.11 25.80 -41.20
C ALA A 36 24.79 24.44 -41.53
N PRO A 37 24.01 23.40 -41.87
CA PRO A 37 24.53 22.22 -42.56
C PRO A 37 24.47 22.38 -44.09
N GLY A 38 25.51 21.87 -44.76
CA GLY A 38 25.67 21.85 -46.21
C GLY A 38 24.77 20.82 -46.90
N LYS A 39 24.35 21.16 -48.12
CA LYS A 39 23.57 20.35 -49.07
C LYS A 39 24.45 19.30 -49.77
N GLY A 40 23.92 18.09 -49.95
CA GLY A 40 24.36 17.11 -50.95
C GLY A 40 23.17 16.38 -51.58
N LYS A 41 22.92 16.64 -52.87
CA LYS A 41 22.10 15.84 -53.82
C LYS A 41 22.91 14.58 -54.22
N GLY A 42 22.42 13.44 -54.70
CA GLY A 42 21.13 12.92 -55.14
C GLY A 42 21.33 11.70 -56.07
N LYS A 43 20.25 10.94 -56.35
CA LYS A 43 20.05 9.85 -57.36
C LYS A 43 20.77 8.51 -57.07
N ALA A 44 20.16 7.34 -57.29
CA ALA A 44 19.39 6.93 -58.47
C ALA A 44 18.27 5.91 -58.18
N LYS A 45 17.36 5.84 -59.16
CA LYS A 45 16.15 5.02 -59.29
C LYS A 45 16.47 3.86 -60.23
N ALA A 46 16.13 2.63 -59.88
CA ALA A 46 16.01 1.52 -60.82
C ALA A 46 14.80 0.65 -60.41
N THR A 47 13.87 0.56 -61.34
CA THR A 47 12.67 -0.27 -61.36
C THR A 47 13.01 -1.61 -61.99
N ASP A 48 12.59 -2.73 -61.38
CA ASP A 48 11.87 -3.76 -62.14
C ASP A 48 11.03 -4.68 -61.23
N THR A 49 9.92 -5.11 -61.81
CA THR A 49 8.81 -6.01 -61.42
C THR A 49 9.28 -7.44 -61.03
N LYS A 50 8.56 -8.35 -60.32
CA LYS A 50 7.11 -8.67 -60.20
C LYS A 50 6.90 -9.77 -59.11
N ASP A 51 5.72 -9.72 -58.46
CA ASP A 51 4.87 -10.76 -57.82
C ASP A 51 5.46 -11.95 -57.02
N GLU A 52 5.11 -12.08 -55.73
CA GLU A 52 4.13 -13.07 -55.18
C GLU A 52 4.07 -13.04 -53.63
N ASP A 53 2.83 -12.97 -53.10
CA ASP A 53 2.32 -13.29 -51.76
C ASP A 53 2.94 -12.68 -50.48
N GLU A 54 2.34 -11.58 -49.98
CA GLU A 54 2.38 -11.21 -48.55
C GLU A 54 0.96 -11.14 -47.96
N VAL A 55 0.72 -12.02 -46.99
CA VAL A 55 -0.38 -11.93 -46.04
C VAL A 55 -0.04 -10.82 -45.06
N ALA A 56 -0.77 -9.71 -45.12
CA ALA A 56 -0.64 -8.60 -44.18
C ALA A 56 -1.01 -9.06 -42.76
N PRO A 57 -0.16 -8.86 -41.74
CA PRO A 57 -0.60 -8.92 -40.36
C PRO A 57 -1.32 -7.60 -40.04
N GLU A 58 -2.61 -7.69 -39.73
CA GLU A 58 -3.34 -6.59 -39.08
C GLU A 58 -2.69 -6.30 -37.73
N ALA A 59 -1.85 -5.26 -37.70
CA ALA A 59 -1.44 -4.61 -36.47
C ALA A 59 -2.58 -3.69 -36.00
N SER A 60 -3.56 -4.25 -35.30
CA SER A 60 -4.35 -3.47 -34.35
C SER A 60 -3.58 -3.43 -33.03
N GLU A 61 -2.74 -2.42 -32.86
CA GLU A 61 -2.16 -2.07 -31.57
C GLU A 61 -3.31 -1.80 -30.59
N ALA A 62 -3.54 -2.73 -29.67
CA ALA A 62 -4.32 -2.46 -28.47
C ALA A 62 -3.55 -1.42 -27.66
N ILE A 63 -3.92 -0.14 -27.79
CA ILE A 63 -3.54 0.89 -26.85
C ILE A 63 -4.08 0.42 -25.50
N SER A 64 -3.16 0.01 -24.61
CA SER A 64 -3.43 -0.15 -23.19
C SER A 64 -4.12 1.14 -22.71
N LYS A 65 -5.44 1.08 -22.48
CA LYS A 65 -6.18 2.23 -21.96
C LYS A 65 -5.68 2.47 -20.54
N ASP A 66 -4.93 3.54 -20.35
CA ASP A 66 -4.61 4.06 -19.01
C ASP A 66 -5.91 4.62 -18.37
N ASN A 67 -5.95 4.78 -17.04
CA ASN A 67 -7.14 5.24 -16.32
C ASN A 67 -7.42 6.75 -16.47
N GLN A 68 -6.92 7.38 -17.55
CA GLN A 68 -7.07 8.81 -17.83
C GLN A 68 -8.23 9.12 -18.78
N PHE A 69 -9.04 8.12 -19.13
CA PHE A 69 -10.23 8.30 -19.95
C PHE A 69 -11.48 8.23 -19.09
N ALA A 70 -12.42 9.15 -19.31
CA ALA A 70 -13.74 9.09 -18.71
C ALA A 70 -14.52 7.91 -19.26
N THR A 71 -15.07 7.08 -18.38
CA THR A 71 -15.87 5.89 -18.75
C THR A 71 -17.36 6.06 -18.47
N THR A 72 -17.76 7.17 -17.84
CA THR A 72 -19.14 7.49 -17.50
C THR A 72 -19.49 8.90 -17.98
N ASP A 73 -20.72 9.06 -18.46
CA ASP A 73 -21.29 10.37 -18.75
C ASP A 73 -21.45 11.12 -17.41
N ASN A 74 -20.91 12.33 -17.31
CA ASN A 74 -20.88 13.18 -16.09
C ASN A 74 -19.78 12.86 -15.05
N LEU A 75 -18.67 12.22 -15.41
CA LEU A 75 -17.52 12.09 -14.51
C LEU A 75 -17.05 13.47 -13.98
N VAL A 76 -17.11 13.67 -12.65
CA VAL A 76 -16.60 14.90 -12.02
C VAL A 76 -15.21 14.68 -11.45
N VAL A 77 -14.23 15.29 -12.12
CA VAL A 77 -12.85 15.34 -11.64
C VAL A 77 -12.66 16.61 -10.80
N PRO A 78 -12.27 16.50 -9.51
CA PRO A 78 -12.22 17.65 -8.63
C PRO A 78 -11.08 18.60 -9.02
N VAL A 79 -11.41 19.89 -9.04
CA VAL A 79 -10.44 20.97 -9.20
C VAL A 79 -9.50 20.99 -7.98
N ASP A 80 -8.22 21.26 -8.21
CA ASP A 80 -7.22 21.39 -7.14
C ASP A 80 -7.69 22.39 -6.06
N GLU A 81 -7.63 21.97 -4.79
CA GLU A 81 -8.25 22.72 -3.68
C GLU A 81 -7.70 24.15 -3.50
N THR A 82 -6.46 24.38 -3.94
CA THR A 82 -5.80 25.69 -3.81
C THR A 82 -6.08 26.62 -5.00
N CYS A 83 -6.75 26.12 -6.04
CA CYS A 83 -7.09 26.93 -7.20
C CYS A 83 -8.21 27.92 -6.83
N PRO A 84 -8.04 29.24 -7.01
CA PRO A 84 -9.09 30.22 -6.71
C PRO A 84 -10.37 30.06 -7.55
N LEU A 85 -10.32 29.25 -8.61
CA LEU A 85 -11.46 28.96 -9.49
C LEU A 85 -12.33 27.79 -8.99
N SER A 86 -11.85 27.00 -8.02
CA SER A 86 -12.56 25.83 -7.48
C SER A 86 -13.96 26.17 -6.93
N SER A 87 -14.11 27.34 -6.32
CA SER A 87 -15.39 27.84 -5.77
C SER A 87 -16.28 28.56 -6.77
N ARG A 88 -15.89 28.63 -8.05
CA ARG A 88 -16.53 29.47 -9.08
C ARG A 88 -17.24 28.67 -10.18
N GLY A 89 -17.54 27.40 -9.94
CA GLY A 89 -18.21 26.52 -10.91
C GLY A 89 -17.33 26.11 -12.09
N TRP A 90 -16.00 26.28 -11.98
CA TRP A 90 -15.05 25.73 -12.94
C TRP A 90 -14.90 24.23 -12.70
N ARG A 91 -14.75 23.47 -13.78
CA ARG A 91 -14.52 22.02 -13.75
C ARG A 91 -13.24 21.66 -14.50
N VAL A 92 -12.67 20.51 -14.21
CA VAL A 92 -11.59 19.96 -15.02
C VAL A 92 -12.13 19.62 -16.41
N TYR A 93 -11.38 19.97 -17.45
CA TYR A 93 -11.73 19.68 -18.82
C TYR A 93 -11.50 18.19 -19.11
N ILE A 94 -12.55 17.56 -19.64
CA ILE A 94 -12.54 16.23 -20.23
C ILE A 94 -12.81 16.46 -21.71
N ASP A 95 -12.00 15.85 -22.56
CA ASP A 95 -12.18 16.01 -24.00
C ASP A 95 -13.44 15.32 -24.48
N ASP A 96 -14.27 16.05 -25.24
CA ASP A 96 -15.57 15.55 -25.69
C ASP A 96 -15.42 14.47 -26.79
N ASP A 97 -14.31 14.43 -27.52
CA ASP A 97 -14.11 13.51 -28.65
C ASP A 97 -13.57 12.14 -28.22
N ASP A 98 -12.57 12.13 -27.32
CA ASP A 98 -11.90 10.89 -26.89
C ASP A 98 -12.06 10.57 -25.40
N GLY A 99 -12.68 11.46 -24.62
CA GLY A 99 -12.91 11.28 -23.19
C GLY A 99 -11.66 11.48 -22.33
N ILE A 100 -10.54 12.00 -22.86
CA ILE A 100 -9.32 12.19 -22.08
C ILE A 100 -9.54 13.25 -21.00
N ILE A 101 -9.23 12.89 -19.76
CA ILE A 101 -9.24 13.79 -18.61
C ILE A 101 -7.94 14.59 -18.60
N TYR A 102 -8.00 15.92 -18.70
CA TYR A 102 -6.80 16.78 -18.63
C TYR A 102 -6.42 17.14 -17.18
N ASP A 103 -6.04 16.13 -16.41
CA ASP A 103 -5.48 16.23 -15.05
C ASP A 103 -4.23 15.37 -14.93
N ALA A 104 -3.07 16.00 -14.72
CA ALA A 104 -1.82 15.30 -14.51
C ALA A 104 -1.25 15.58 -13.11
N SER A 105 -0.99 14.50 -12.39
CA SER A 105 -0.22 14.52 -11.16
C SER A 105 1.16 13.94 -11.41
N LEU A 106 2.18 14.78 -11.24
CA LEU A 106 3.58 14.42 -11.40
C LEU A 106 4.28 14.42 -10.04
N ASN A 107 5.23 13.51 -9.88
CA ASN A 107 6.08 13.44 -8.69
C ASN A 107 7.53 13.14 -9.07
N GLN A 108 8.47 13.64 -8.27
CA GLN A 108 9.89 13.44 -8.46
C GLN A 108 10.58 13.37 -7.11
N THR A 109 11.23 12.24 -6.88
CA THR A 109 12.18 12.08 -5.79
C THR A 109 13.58 11.97 -6.37
N HIS A 110 14.53 12.69 -5.74
CA HIS A 110 15.95 12.52 -5.95
C HIS A 110 16.65 12.68 -4.60
N SER A 111 17.04 11.55 -4.04
CA SER A 111 17.58 11.44 -2.70
C SER A 111 18.82 12.33 -2.56
N SER A 112 19.84 12.22 -3.40
CA SER A 112 21.10 12.98 -3.26
C SER A 112 20.92 14.49 -3.40
N GLY A 113 19.97 14.91 -4.23
CA GLY A 113 19.59 16.31 -4.34
C GLY A 113 18.63 16.82 -3.27
N ASN A 114 18.20 15.98 -2.31
CA ASN A 114 17.10 16.26 -1.37
C ASN A 114 15.85 16.85 -2.07
N ASN A 115 15.58 16.37 -3.28
CA ASN A 115 14.38 16.75 -4.01
C ASN A 115 13.31 15.69 -3.72
N ASN A 116 12.17 16.14 -3.23
CA ASN A 116 10.95 15.34 -3.14
C ASN A 116 9.82 16.30 -3.50
N LYS A 117 9.51 16.38 -4.79
CA LYS A 117 8.76 17.48 -5.41
C LYS A 117 7.57 16.95 -6.18
N PHE A 118 6.45 17.64 -6.05
CA PHE A 118 5.28 17.39 -6.88
C PHE A 118 5.09 18.50 -7.92
N TYR A 119 4.37 18.15 -8.99
CA TYR A 119 3.78 19.10 -9.95
C TYR A 119 2.36 18.62 -10.26
N LYS A 120 1.36 19.50 -10.21
CA LYS A 120 -0.03 19.26 -10.62
C LYS A 120 -0.30 20.13 -11.84
N LEU A 121 -1.03 19.59 -12.80
CA LEU A 121 -1.48 20.25 -14.02
C LEU A 121 -2.95 19.92 -14.22
N GLN A 122 -3.80 20.92 -14.41
CA GLN A 122 -5.20 20.72 -14.80
C GLN A 122 -5.57 21.72 -15.89
N ILE A 123 -6.31 21.28 -16.91
CA ILE A 123 -7.07 22.23 -17.74
C ILE A 123 -8.42 22.43 -17.08
N LEU A 124 -8.80 23.68 -16.82
CA LEU A 124 -10.06 24.04 -16.19
C LEU A 124 -10.94 24.81 -17.17
N THR A 125 -12.26 24.62 -17.08
CA THR A 125 -13.25 25.33 -17.89
C THR A 125 -14.51 25.70 -17.10
N ASP A 126 -15.13 26.84 -17.45
CA ASP A 126 -16.48 27.23 -17.04
C ASP A 126 -17.53 27.00 -18.13
N GLY A 127 -17.16 26.28 -19.20
CA GLY A 127 -17.96 26.08 -20.41
C GLY A 127 -17.82 27.17 -21.47
N ARG A 128 -17.11 28.27 -21.18
CA ARG A 128 -16.85 29.36 -22.15
C ARG A 128 -15.36 29.67 -22.29
N GLN A 129 -14.62 29.66 -21.19
CA GLN A 129 -13.19 29.91 -21.13
C GLN A 129 -12.43 28.68 -20.66
N PHE A 130 -11.16 28.62 -21.03
CA PHE A 130 -10.24 27.54 -20.67
C PHE A 130 -8.95 28.11 -20.12
N ARG A 131 -8.42 27.49 -19.06
CA ARG A 131 -7.16 27.90 -18.42
C ARG A 131 -6.39 26.67 -17.98
N THR A 132 -5.07 26.74 -18.06
CA THR A 132 -4.20 25.69 -17.50
C THR A 132 -3.77 26.11 -16.11
N TRP A 133 -4.20 25.36 -15.11
CA TRP A 133 -3.76 25.49 -13.73
C TRP A 133 -2.52 24.64 -13.49
N THR A 134 -1.53 25.21 -12.80
CA THR A 134 -0.33 24.50 -12.37
C THR A 134 -0.07 24.76 -10.90
N ARG A 135 0.35 23.73 -10.16
CA ARG A 135 0.80 23.85 -8.77
C ARG A 135 2.00 22.95 -8.52
N TRP A 136 3.04 23.46 -7.86
CA TRP A 136 4.26 22.71 -7.62
C TRP A 136 4.89 23.06 -6.29
N GLY A 137 5.62 22.12 -5.72
CA GLY A 137 6.26 22.33 -4.42
C GLY A 137 6.93 21.07 -3.93
N ARG A 138 7.36 21.11 -2.67
CA ARG A 138 7.82 19.93 -1.95
C ARG A 138 6.61 19.06 -1.56
N VAL A 139 6.74 17.74 -1.65
CA VAL A 139 5.72 16.78 -1.19
C VAL A 139 5.42 17.01 0.30
N GLY A 140 4.15 16.98 0.69
CA GLY A 140 3.66 17.39 2.01
C GLY A 140 3.55 18.91 2.26
N ALA A 141 3.72 19.77 1.25
CA ALA A 141 3.57 21.23 1.38
C ALA A 141 2.67 21.84 0.29
N ASN A 142 2.08 23.02 0.56
CA ASN A 142 1.14 23.67 -0.38
C ASN A 142 1.78 24.06 -1.72
N GLY A 143 3.03 24.52 -1.70
CA GLY A 143 3.77 24.92 -2.90
C GLY A 143 3.36 26.30 -3.46
N GLN A 144 3.78 26.54 -4.70
CA GLN A 144 3.43 27.71 -5.52
C GLN A 144 2.51 27.29 -6.66
N SER A 145 1.78 28.23 -7.24
CA SER A 145 0.87 27.96 -8.32
C SER A 145 0.84 29.07 -9.37
N ALA A 146 0.38 28.72 -10.57
CA ALA A 146 0.18 29.66 -11.67
C ALA A 146 -1.00 29.23 -12.55
N GLN A 147 -1.70 30.24 -13.07
CA GLN A 147 -2.76 30.08 -14.05
C GLN A 147 -2.27 30.60 -15.41
N LEU A 148 -2.37 29.76 -16.43
CA LEU A 148 -1.80 29.97 -17.76
C LEU A 148 -2.88 29.95 -18.85
N GLY A 149 -2.52 30.47 -20.02
CA GLY A 149 -3.37 30.50 -21.22
C GLY A 149 -4.18 31.79 -21.38
N ASP A 150 -4.61 32.07 -22.61
CA ASP A 150 -5.33 33.30 -22.98
C ASP A 150 -6.86 33.23 -22.81
N GLY A 151 -7.41 32.04 -22.58
CA GLY A 151 -8.84 31.79 -22.36
C GLY A 151 -9.43 30.86 -23.40
N SER A 152 -8.69 30.59 -24.48
CA SER A 152 -9.04 29.60 -25.51
C SER A 152 -8.60 28.19 -25.10
N LEU A 153 -9.35 27.18 -25.55
CA LEU A 153 -9.00 25.77 -25.36
C LEU A 153 -7.62 25.46 -25.97
N GLN A 154 -7.37 25.94 -27.19
CA GLN A 154 -6.12 25.71 -27.89
C GLN A 154 -4.90 26.25 -27.11
N SER A 155 -5.01 27.45 -26.53
CA SER A 155 -3.93 28.00 -25.69
C SER A 155 -3.75 27.19 -24.41
N ALA A 156 -4.84 26.73 -23.78
CA ALA A 156 -4.76 25.93 -22.56
C ALA A 156 -4.09 24.58 -22.83
N MET A 157 -4.52 23.85 -23.86
CA MET A 157 -3.90 22.58 -24.28
C MET A 157 -2.41 22.74 -24.58
N LYS A 158 -2.03 23.78 -25.33
CA LYS A 158 -0.63 24.07 -25.65
C LYS A 158 0.22 24.30 -24.39
N GLU A 159 -0.27 25.09 -23.44
CA GLU A 159 0.45 25.32 -22.18
C GLU A 159 0.53 24.05 -21.33
N PHE A 160 -0.55 23.26 -21.27
CA PHE A 160 -0.59 22.00 -20.54
C PHE A 160 0.43 21.01 -21.11
N GLU A 161 0.39 20.73 -22.41
CA GLU A 161 1.28 19.78 -23.06
C GLU A 161 2.74 20.23 -23.00
N LYS A 162 2.99 21.54 -23.17
CA LYS A 162 4.34 22.12 -23.02
C LYS A 162 4.86 21.85 -21.61
N LYS A 163 4.11 22.21 -20.57
CA LYS A 163 4.54 22.01 -19.18
C LYS A 163 4.69 20.53 -18.83
N PHE A 164 3.77 19.67 -19.27
CA PHE A 164 3.89 18.23 -19.08
C PHE A 164 5.17 17.69 -19.73
N LYS A 165 5.44 18.04 -20.99
CA LYS A 165 6.64 17.62 -21.71
C LYS A 165 7.92 18.16 -21.08
N ASP A 166 7.93 19.41 -20.62
CA ASP A 166 9.11 20.00 -19.97
C ASP A 166 9.47 19.26 -18.67
N LYS A 167 8.46 18.85 -17.89
CA LYS A 167 8.62 18.22 -16.57
C LYS A 167 8.82 16.71 -16.65
N ALA A 168 8.01 15.99 -17.41
CA ALA A 168 8.05 14.53 -17.55
C ALA A 168 8.97 14.05 -18.69
N ALA A 169 9.33 14.94 -19.63
CA ALA A 169 10.07 14.59 -20.85
C ALA A 169 9.38 13.54 -21.73
N LEU A 170 8.06 13.43 -21.61
CA LEU A 170 7.13 12.61 -22.38
C LEU A 170 6.04 13.50 -22.99
N THR A 171 5.42 13.08 -24.09
CA THR A 171 4.23 13.75 -24.62
C THR A 171 3.00 13.33 -23.83
N TRP A 172 1.94 14.16 -23.82
CA TRP A 172 0.71 13.80 -23.13
C TRP A 172 0.03 12.53 -23.69
N SER A 173 0.16 12.32 -25.01
CA SER A 173 -0.26 11.08 -25.68
C SER A 173 0.54 9.83 -25.25
N ASN A 174 1.75 9.99 -24.73
CA ASN A 174 2.60 8.91 -24.22
C ASN A 174 2.90 9.11 -22.72
N ARG A 175 1.90 9.61 -21.98
CA ARG A 175 2.00 9.93 -20.54
C ARG A 175 2.34 8.72 -19.67
N ALA A 176 1.91 7.53 -20.08
CA ALA A 176 2.17 6.27 -19.38
C ALA A 176 3.54 5.64 -19.72
N GLY A 177 4.32 6.26 -20.63
CA GLY A 177 5.62 5.77 -21.05
C GLY A 177 6.66 5.72 -19.91
N ALA A 178 7.78 5.04 -20.17
CA ALA A 178 8.85 4.90 -19.19
C ALA A 178 9.42 6.26 -18.77
N PRO A 179 9.56 6.54 -17.46
CA PRO A 179 10.09 7.80 -16.98
C PRO A 179 11.59 7.93 -17.31
N LYS A 180 12.05 9.16 -17.51
CA LYS A 180 13.46 9.45 -17.75
C LYS A 180 14.18 9.78 -16.44
N PRO A 181 15.45 9.33 -16.27
CA PRO A 181 16.25 9.70 -15.10
C PRO A 181 16.27 11.21 -14.86
N GLY A 182 16.06 11.62 -13.61
CA GLY A 182 16.05 13.04 -13.21
C GLY A 182 14.86 13.86 -13.71
N LYS A 183 13.81 13.22 -14.26
CA LYS A 183 12.54 13.87 -14.64
C LYS A 183 11.40 13.46 -13.71
N TYR A 184 10.27 14.13 -13.84
CA TYR A 184 9.08 13.77 -13.08
C TYR A 184 8.42 12.52 -13.65
N VAL A 185 7.86 11.72 -12.75
CA VAL A 185 7.06 10.53 -13.04
C VAL A 185 5.59 10.93 -13.04
N PHE A 186 4.83 10.43 -14.02
CA PHE A 186 3.37 10.58 -14.05
C PHE A 186 2.69 9.56 -13.14
N LEU A 187 1.83 10.07 -12.26
CA LEU A 187 1.05 9.31 -11.31
C LEU A 187 -0.37 9.15 -11.85
N GLU A 188 -0.65 7.96 -12.32
CA GLU A 188 -1.96 7.60 -12.84
C GLU A 188 -2.96 7.48 -11.68
N LYS A 189 -4.02 8.30 -11.76
CA LYS A 189 -5.09 8.32 -10.78
C LYS A 189 -6.30 7.59 -11.32
N SER A 190 -6.92 6.77 -10.47
CA SER A 190 -8.23 6.19 -10.78
C SER A 190 -9.30 7.24 -10.47
N TYR A 191 -9.92 7.79 -11.51
CA TYR A 191 -11.15 8.58 -11.39
C TYR A 191 -12.40 7.73 -11.63
N LEU A 192 -12.20 6.50 -12.10
CA LEU A 192 -13.26 5.53 -12.27
C LEU A 192 -13.92 5.28 -10.91
N PRO A 193 -15.26 5.29 -10.83
CA PRO A 193 -15.96 4.50 -9.84
C PRO A 193 -15.38 3.09 -9.96
N SER A 194 -15.01 2.43 -8.86
CA SER A 194 -14.56 1.03 -8.99
C SER A 194 -15.62 0.24 -9.77
N ASP A 195 -15.26 -0.84 -10.47
CA ASP A 195 -16.16 -1.65 -11.31
C ASP A 195 -17.49 -2.16 -10.67
N ASP A 196 -17.80 -1.75 -9.42
CA ASP A 196 -19.00 -2.03 -8.63
C ASP A 196 -19.72 -0.75 -8.10
N GLU A 197 -19.43 0.46 -8.58
CA GLU A 197 -20.08 1.71 -8.11
C GLU A 197 -21.16 2.20 -9.08
N ASP A 198 -22.42 2.05 -8.66
CA ASP A 198 -23.51 2.94 -9.09
C ASP A 198 -23.32 4.33 -8.43
N GLU A 199 -23.73 5.36 -9.16
CA GLU A 199 -23.59 6.80 -8.92
C GLU A 199 -23.95 7.25 -7.48
N ASP A 200 -23.11 8.11 -6.87
CA ASP A 200 -23.51 9.49 -6.53
C ASP A 200 -22.39 10.31 -5.86
N GLU A 201 -22.35 11.58 -6.27
CA GLU A 201 -21.44 12.63 -5.85
C GLU A 201 -21.55 12.98 -4.36
N ASP A 202 -20.41 13.27 -3.71
CA ASP A 202 -20.36 14.27 -2.64
C ASP A 202 -18.92 14.76 -2.42
N GLN A 203 -18.54 15.82 -3.13
CA GLN A 203 -17.52 16.77 -2.69
C GLN A 203 -18.04 18.20 -2.80
N ALA A 204 -18.81 18.61 -1.79
CA ALA A 204 -18.96 20.02 -1.44
C ALA A 204 -18.26 20.31 -0.11
N GLY A 205 -17.13 21.00 -0.18
CA GLY A 205 -16.69 21.97 0.85
C GLY A 205 -16.12 21.42 2.16
N LEU A 206 -14.79 21.44 2.27
CA LEU A 206 -14.11 21.72 3.53
C LEU A 206 -14.50 23.14 3.99
N ALA A 207 -15.46 23.22 4.91
CA ALA A 207 -15.70 24.42 5.70
C ALA A 207 -15.64 24.04 7.19
N ASP A 208 -14.83 24.80 7.93
CA ASP A 208 -14.62 24.73 9.38
C ASP A 208 -15.80 24.18 10.17
N VAL A 209 -15.60 23.04 10.83
CA VAL A 209 -16.46 22.60 11.94
C VAL A 209 -16.12 23.45 13.16
N LYS A 210 -16.74 24.63 13.27
CA LYS A 210 -17.01 25.21 14.59
C LYS A 210 -18.01 24.31 15.32
N PRO A 211 -17.89 24.11 16.65
CA PRO A 211 -18.81 23.28 17.42
C PRO A 211 -20.13 24.04 17.61
N GLY A 212 -20.98 24.00 16.57
CA GLY A 212 -22.31 24.57 16.55
C GLY A 212 -23.35 23.46 16.49
N ARG A 213 -24.11 23.31 17.58
CA ARG A 213 -25.30 22.45 17.69
C ARG A 213 -26.15 22.50 16.42
N SER A 214 -26.23 21.40 15.68
CA SER A 214 -27.35 21.14 14.76
C SER A 214 -28.10 19.89 15.22
N ARG A 215 -29.28 20.13 15.78
CA ARG A 215 -30.33 19.13 15.96
C ARG A 215 -31.06 19.01 14.62
N SER A 216 -30.74 18.00 13.83
CA SER A 216 -31.70 17.41 12.89
C SER A 216 -31.80 15.92 13.17
N THR A 217 -32.74 15.59 14.03
CA THR A 217 -33.19 14.24 14.35
C THR A 217 -33.92 13.66 13.14
N SER A 218 -33.19 12.96 12.27
CA SER A 218 -33.75 11.81 11.53
C SER A 218 -33.81 10.63 12.51
N PRO A 219 -34.89 9.83 12.56
CA PRO A 219 -35.02 8.75 13.55
C PRO A 219 -33.85 7.78 13.40
N TYR A 220 -33.03 7.73 14.44
CA TYR A 220 -31.88 6.84 14.58
C TYR A 220 -32.30 5.40 14.33
N ASN A 221 -31.88 4.82 13.21
CA ASN A 221 -31.75 3.36 13.14
C ASN A 221 -30.76 2.97 14.24
N LYS A 222 -31.23 2.25 15.25
CA LYS A 222 -30.38 1.77 16.34
C LYS A 222 -29.44 0.71 15.76
N CYS A 223 -28.15 0.76 16.10
CA CYS A 223 -27.21 -0.31 15.79
C CYS A 223 -27.77 -1.66 16.27
N THR A 224 -27.79 -2.65 15.38
CA THR A 224 -28.30 -3.99 15.70
C THR A 224 -27.19 -4.96 16.06
N LEU A 225 -25.94 -4.62 15.74
CA LEU A 225 -24.76 -5.38 16.12
C LEU A 225 -24.64 -5.53 17.64
N ALA A 226 -24.10 -6.67 18.07
CA ALA A 226 -23.68 -6.88 19.45
C ALA A 226 -22.65 -5.80 19.86
N PRO A 227 -22.60 -5.38 21.14
CA PRO A 227 -21.70 -4.31 21.59
C PRO A 227 -20.24 -4.54 21.21
N GLU A 228 -19.76 -5.77 21.35
CA GLU A 228 -18.39 -6.19 21.05
C GLU A 228 -18.09 -6.05 19.55
N VAL A 229 -19.04 -6.44 18.70
CA VAL A 229 -18.94 -6.31 17.23
C VAL A 229 -18.99 -4.83 16.83
N ALA A 230 -19.87 -4.03 17.45
CA ALA A 230 -19.91 -2.60 17.17
C ALA A 230 -18.58 -1.91 17.52
N GLU A 231 -17.92 -2.31 18.62
CA GLU A 231 -16.59 -1.80 18.98
C GLU A 231 -15.49 -2.28 18.02
N LEU A 232 -15.58 -3.51 17.51
CA LEU A 232 -14.69 -3.99 16.45
C LEU A 232 -14.84 -3.15 15.17
N MET A 233 -16.07 -2.88 14.74
CA MET A 233 -16.35 -2.08 13.54
C MET A 233 -15.84 -0.65 13.67
N LYS A 234 -16.03 -0.03 14.86
CA LYS A 234 -15.48 1.29 15.16
C LYS A 234 -13.96 1.33 15.12
N LEU A 235 -13.29 0.23 15.45
CA LEU A 235 -11.83 0.12 15.37
C LEU A 235 -11.36 -0.01 13.92
N ILE A 236 -11.92 -0.98 13.17
CA ILE A 236 -11.52 -1.30 11.79
C ILE A 236 -11.74 -0.10 10.86
N PHE A 237 -12.86 0.60 11.00
CA PHE A 237 -13.26 1.71 10.13
C PHE A 237 -13.00 3.10 10.74
N ASN A 238 -12.07 3.18 11.69
CA ASN A 238 -11.67 4.43 12.31
C ASN A 238 -10.80 5.28 11.36
N ARG A 239 -11.33 6.43 10.93
CA ARG A 239 -10.62 7.36 10.04
C ARG A 239 -9.34 7.93 10.67
N GLU A 240 -9.36 8.27 11.95
CA GLU A 240 -8.18 8.81 12.64
C GLU A 240 -7.05 7.77 12.73
N HIS A 241 -7.39 6.48 12.89
CA HIS A 241 -6.40 5.41 12.85
C HIS A 241 -5.87 5.16 11.45
N MET A 242 -6.73 5.22 10.42
CA MET A 242 -6.27 5.16 9.02
C MET A 242 -5.31 6.31 8.71
N ASP A 243 -5.64 7.53 9.13
CA ASP A 243 -4.77 8.70 8.98
C ASP A 243 -3.44 8.51 9.74
N SER A 244 -3.49 8.01 10.98
CA SER A 244 -2.29 7.69 11.77
C SER A 244 -1.42 6.63 11.12
N VAL A 245 -2.01 5.59 10.52
CA VAL A 245 -1.28 4.53 9.82
C VAL A 245 -0.64 5.06 8.55
N MET A 246 -1.36 5.87 7.76
CA MET A 246 -0.80 6.51 6.57
C MET A 246 0.35 7.46 6.93
N ALA A 247 0.24 8.21 8.03
CA ALA A 247 1.32 9.05 8.53
C ALA A 247 2.52 8.24 9.02
N ASP A 248 2.31 7.14 9.74
CA ASP A 248 3.37 6.22 10.19
C ASP A 248 4.15 5.59 9.02
N MET A 249 3.45 5.30 7.90
CA MET A 249 4.07 4.86 6.65
C MET A 249 4.73 6.00 5.85
N ASN A 250 4.68 7.24 6.37
CA ASN A 250 5.07 8.46 5.66
C ASN A 250 4.36 8.64 4.30
N TYR A 251 3.16 8.10 4.11
CA TYR A 251 2.44 8.20 2.84
C TYR A 251 1.74 9.56 2.69
N ASP A 252 1.88 10.22 1.53
CA ASP A 252 1.24 11.52 1.26
C ASP A 252 -0.19 11.34 0.69
N VAL A 253 -1.14 11.30 1.62
CA VAL A 253 -2.58 11.16 1.36
C VAL A 253 -3.15 12.35 0.59
N GLU A 254 -2.66 13.56 0.83
CA GLU A 254 -3.16 14.76 0.14
C GLU A 254 -2.85 14.70 -1.35
N LYS A 255 -1.65 14.22 -1.68
CA LYS A 255 -1.22 14.09 -3.07
C LYS A 255 -1.90 12.91 -3.76
N MET A 256 -1.98 11.77 -3.07
CA MET A 256 -2.55 10.54 -3.59
C MET A 256 -3.54 9.92 -2.58
N PRO A 257 -4.79 10.41 -2.55
CA PRO A 257 -5.82 9.81 -1.71
C PRO A 257 -6.05 8.35 -2.09
N LEU A 258 -6.35 7.49 -1.10
CA LEU A 258 -6.53 6.04 -1.30
C LEU A 258 -7.51 5.70 -2.43
N GLY A 259 -8.66 6.37 -2.49
CA GLY A 259 -9.65 6.17 -3.55
C GLY A 259 -9.15 6.47 -4.96
N LYS A 260 -8.10 7.28 -5.11
CA LYS A 260 -7.50 7.64 -6.40
C LYS A 260 -6.24 6.84 -6.72
N LEU A 261 -5.74 6.03 -5.79
CA LEU A 261 -4.58 5.17 -6.01
C LEU A 261 -4.94 4.07 -7.01
N SER A 262 -4.36 4.13 -8.22
CA SER A 262 -4.61 3.14 -9.26
C SER A 262 -3.80 1.85 -9.01
N LYS A 263 -4.33 0.72 -9.49
CA LYS A 263 -3.61 -0.56 -9.46
C LYS A 263 -2.30 -0.46 -10.25
N ALA A 264 -2.31 0.24 -11.39
CA ALA A 264 -1.13 0.48 -12.21
C ALA A 264 -0.01 1.22 -11.46
N THR A 265 -0.34 2.23 -10.64
CA THR A 265 0.65 2.94 -9.81
C THR A 265 1.23 2.03 -8.72
N ILE A 266 0.41 1.20 -8.06
CA ILE A 266 0.89 0.20 -7.09
C ILE A 266 1.83 -0.80 -7.77
N THR A 267 1.45 -1.32 -8.94
CA THR A 267 2.27 -2.25 -9.74
C THR A 267 3.61 -1.63 -10.11
N LYS A 268 3.64 -0.38 -10.59
CA LYS A 268 4.89 0.34 -10.89
C LYS A 268 5.76 0.55 -9.64
N GLY A 269 5.14 0.74 -8.47
CA GLY A 269 5.83 0.74 -7.18
C GLY A 269 6.50 -0.59 -6.88
N TYR A 270 5.76 -1.70 -7.02
CA TYR A 270 6.32 -3.05 -6.87
C TYR A 270 7.46 -3.34 -7.85
N ASP A 271 7.33 -2.94 -9.12
CA ASP A 271 8.39 -3.13 -10.13
C ASP A 271 9.68 -2.39 -9.74
N ALA A 272 9.57 -1.19 -9.15
CA ALA A 272 10.74 -0.46 -8.67
C ALA A 272 11.42 -1.19 -7.50
N LEU A 273 10.64 -1.72 -6.54
CA LEU A 273 11.17 -2.54 -5.45
C LEU A 273 11.73 -3.88 -5.96
N LYS A 274 11.14 -4.47 -7.01
CA LYS A 274 11.64 -5.69 -7.65
C LYS A 274 13.03 -5.48 -8.25
N ARG A 275 13.26 -4.37 -8.93
CA ARG A 275 14.60 -4.03 -9.45
C ARG A 275 15.62 -3.80 -8.33
N LEU A 276 15.20 -3.26 -7.18
CA LEU A 276 16.08 -3.15 -6.00
C LEU A 276 16.44 -4.53 -5.45
N ALA A 277 15.46 -5.42 -5.32
CA ALA A 277 15.66 -6.79 -4.90
C ALA A 277 16.64 -7.53 -5.80
N GLU A 278 16.40 -7.52 -7.12
CA GLU A 278 17.28 -8.14 -8.12
C GLU A 278 18.71 -7.58 -8.02
N LEU A 279 18.86 -6.27 -7.80
CA LEU A 279 20.16 -5.63 -7.66
C LEU A 279 20.90 -6.01 -6.37
N PHE A 280 20.20 -6.28 -5.27
CA PHE A 280 20.82 -6.75 -4.04
C PHE A 280 21.33 -8.19 -4.17
N ASP A 281 20.60 -9.00 -4.93
CA ASP A 281 20.93 -10.41 -5.15
C ASP A 281 22.04 -10.55 -6.21
N ASP A 282 22.02 -9.73 -7.27
CA ASP A 282 23.06 -9.63 -8.30
C ASP A 282 23.48 -8.16 -8.58
N PRO A 283 24.57 -7.70 -7.93
CA PRO A 283 25.09 -6.35 -8.14
C PRO A 283 25.56 -6.04 -9.57
N ASP A 284 25.91 -7.05 -10.37
CA ASP A 284 26.41 -6.83 -11.74
C ASP A 284 25.32 -6.30 -12.68
N LEU A 285 24.05 -6.51 -12.33
CA LEU A 285 22.87 -5.97 -13.05
C LEU A 285 22.89 -4.44 -13.18
N ALA A 286 23.54 -3.74 -12.25
CA ALA A 286 23.71 -2.28 -12.32
C ALA A 286 24.34 -1.85 -13.65
N THR A 287 25.41 -2.53 -14.07
CA THR A 287 26.12 -2.19 -15.30
C THR A 287 25.57 -2.97 -16.50
N SER A 288 25.34 -4.29 -16.33
CA SER A 288 25.03 -5.20 -17.44
C SER A 288 23.62 -4.99 -18.01
N HIS A 289 22.65 -4.67 -17.16
CA HIS A 289 21.24 -4.55 -17.55
C HIS A 289 20.74 -3.11 -17.48
N HIS A 290 21.17 -2.34 -16.47
CA HIS A 290 20.68 -0.98 -16.25
C HIS A 290 21.59 0.12 -16.79
N GLY A 291 22.81 -0.22 -17.24
CA GLY A 291 23.76 0.74 -17.84
C GLY A 291 24.23 1.84 -16.89
N MET A 292 24.16 1.61 -15.57
CA MET A 292 24.60 2.54 -14.54
C MET A 292 26.02 2.24 -14.12
N ALA A 293 26.78 3.28 -13.76
CA ALA A 293 28.22 3.14 -13.53
C ALA A 293 28.55 2.41 -12.23
N THR A 294 27.64 2.45 -11.25
CA THR A 294 27.84 1.81 -9.94
C THR A 294 26.55 1.22 -9.40
N VAL A 295 26.67 0.18 -8.56
CA VAL A 295 25.56 -0.41 -7.78
C VAL A 295 24.86 0.67 -6.96
N ARG A 296 25.62 1.55 -6.32
CA ARG A 296 25.09 2.66 -5.50
C ARG A 296 24.18 3.58 -6.30
N GLU A 297 24.59 3.93 -7.53
CA GLU A 297 23.78 4.77 -8.43
C GLU A 297 22.47 4.07 -8.81
N ALA A 298 22.53 2.76 -9.11
CA ALA A 298 21.34 1.96 -9.42
C ALA A 298 20.40 1.81 -8.21
N THR A 299 20.94 1.54 -7.03
CA THR A 299 20.15 1.47 -5.79
C THR A 299 19.45 2.79 -5.50
N GLU A 300 20.16 3.91 -5.64
CA GLU A 300 19.56 5.24 -5.46
C GLU A 300 18.49 5.52 -6.52
N HIS A 301 18.76 5.21 -7.79
CA HIS A 301 17.82 5.41 -8.88
C HIS A 301 16.49 4.66 -8.66
N PHE A 302 16.54 3.38 -8.30
CA PHE A 302 15.32 2.60 -8.08
C PHE A 302 14.61 2.95 -6.77
N SER A 303 15.35 3.38 -5.73
CA SER A 303 14.75 3.98 -4.54
C SER A 303 13.98 5.26 -4.90
N ASP A 304 14.62 6.15 -5.64
CA ASP A 304 14.03 7.41 -6.10
C ASP A 304 12.83 7.18 -7.02
N LEU A 305 12.89 6.17 -7.88
CA LEU A 305 11.78 5.76 -8.74
C LEU A 305 10.58 5.25 -7.92
N TYR A 306 10.83 4.40 -6.92
CA TYR A 306 9.80 3.93 -5.99
C TYR A 306 9.14 5.10 -5.26
N TYR A 307 9.91 5.97 -4.61
CA TYR A 307 9.37 7.15 -3.91
C TYR A 307 8.76 8.19 -4.85
N SER A 308 9.06 8.13 -6.14
CA SER A 308 8.38 8.94 -7.16
C SER A 308 7.01 8.35 -7.48
N TYR A 309 6.86 7.04 -7.61
CA TYR A 309 5.57 6.38 -7.84
C TYR A 309 4.66 6.38 -6.61
N ILE A 310 5.22 6.13 -5.43
CA ILE A 310 4.51 6.06 -4.15
C ILE A 310 4.90 7.30 -3.33
N PRO A 311 4.07 8.36 -3.32
CA PRO A 311 4.45 9.62 -2.72
C PRO A 311 4.62 9.49 -1.21
N HIS A 312 5.84 9.79 -0.74
CA HIS A 312 6.16 9.83 0.68
C HIS A 312 6.41 11.25 1.17
N ASN A 313 5.89 11.60 2.33
CA ASN A 313 6.15 12.86 3.00
C ASN A 313 7.29 12.73 4.03
N PHE A 314 8.51 13.01 3.58
CA PHE A 314 9.70 13.03 4.44
C PHE A 314 9.92 14.37 5.17
N GLY A 315 8.95 15.29 5.13
CA GLY A 315 9.13 16.65 5.64
C GLY A 315 10.35 17.32 5.01
N ARG A 316 11.22 17.95 5.81
CA ARG A 316 12.48 18.56 5.33
C ARG A 316 13.65 17.58 5.19
N ASN A 317 13.46 16.32 5.60
CA ASN A 317 14.51 15.31 5.54
C ASN A 317 14.66 14.77 4.11
N ARG A 318 15.85 14.25 3.84
CA ARG A 318 16.15 13.53 2.59
C ARG A 318 15.35 12.24 2.56
N ALA A 319 14.83 11.87 1.38
CA ALA A 319 14.30 10.53 1.17
C ALA A 319 15.40 9.49 1.47
N PRO A 320 15.11 8.46 2.27
CA PRO A 320 16.09 7.42 2.55
C PRO A 320 16.39 6.62 1.28
N VAL A 321 17.60 6.06 1.18
CA VAL A 321 17.90 5.08 0.11
C VAL A 321 17.55 3.70 0.65
N ILE A 322 16.77 2.94 -0.12
CA ILE A 322 16.45 1.55 0.20
C ILE A 322 17.68 0.74 -0.19
N SER A 323 18.50 0.37 0.78
CA SER A 323 19.85 -0.18 0.53
C SER A 323 20.07 -1.59 1.10
N ASN A 324 19.03 -2.22 1.62
CA ASN A 324 19.09 -3.58 2.17
C ASN A 324 17.68 -4.22 2.16
N HIS A 325 17.63 -5.54 2.32
CA HIS A 325 16.38 -6.31 2.35
C HIS A 325 15.44 -5.94 3.50
N GLU A 326 15.94 -5.46 4.65
CA GLU A 326 15.08 -5.05 5.77
C GLU A 326 14.28 -3.78 5.43
N HIS A 327 14.91 -2.78 4.82
CA HIS A 327 14.24 -1.59 4.33
C HIS A 327 13.29 -1.93 3.19
N LEU A 328 13.71 -2.80 2.26
CA LEU A 328 12.86 -3.27 1.17
C LEU A 328 11.59 -3.96 1.68
N LYS A 329 11.70 -4.84 2.68
CA LYS A 329 10.57 -5.50 3.32
C LYS A 329 9.56 -4.50 3.90
N LYS A 330 10.03 -3.46 4.59
CA LYS A 330 9.14 -2.41 5.15
C LYS A 330 8.33 -1.71 4.05
N GLU A 331 8.96 -1.40 2.92
CA GLU A 331 8.29 -0.73 1.80
C GLU A 331 7.32 -1.66 1.04
N VAL A 332 7.64 -2.95 0.96
CA VAL A 332 6.70 -3.98 0.47
C VAL A 332 5.46 -4.08 1.37
N GLU A 333 5.63 -4.01 2.69
CA GLU A 333 4.53 -4.00 3.67
C GLU A 333 3.67 -2.73 3.57
N VAL A 334 4.26 -1.58 3.23
CA VAL A 334 3.53 -0.33 2.94
C VAL A 334 2.60 -0.55 1.74
N LEU A 335 3.12 -1.05 0.61
CA LEU A 335 2.30 -1.30 -0.58
C LEU A 335 1.16 -2.30 -0.31
N ALA A 336 1.43 -3.36 0.45
CA ALA A 336 0.40 -4.32 0.84
C ALA A 336 -0.68 -3.66 1.72
N SER A 337 -0.28 -2.86 2.70
CA SER A 337 -1.21 -2.14 3.58
C SER A 337 -2.06 -1.11 2.83
N LEU A 338 -1.49 -0.43 1.82
CA LEU A 338 -2.25 0.50 0.97
C LEU A 338 -3.36 -0.20 0.19
N ALA A 339 -3.17 -1.45 -0.24
CA ALA A 339 -4.21 -2.23 -0.89
C ALA A 339 -5.36 -2.57 0.06
N ASP A 340 -5.06 -3.03 1.28
CA ASP A 340 -6.08 -3.31 2.30
C ASP A 340 -6.83 -2.05 2.74
N LEU A 341 -6.12 -0.94 2.93
CA LEU A 341 -6.70 0.36 3.25
C LEU A 341 -7.63 0.87 2.15
N LYS A 342 -7.27 0.65 0.88
CA LYS A 342 -8.13 1.00 -0.26
C LYS A 342 -9.43 0.19 -0.24
N ASP A 343 -9.36 -1.11 0.03
CA ASP A 343 -10.55 -1.95 0.16
C ASP A 343 -11.43 -1.53 1.35
N ALA A 344 -10.82 -1.16 2.47
CA ALA A 344 -11.53 -0.62 3.63
C ALA A 344 -12.19 0.75 3.35
N ASP A 345 -11.53 1.65 2.60
CA ASP A 345 -12.09 2.95 2.20
C ASP A 345 -13.31 2.80 1.29
N LYS A 346 -13.32 1.79 0.41
CA LYS A 346 -14.51 1.44 -0.41
C LYS A 346 -15.69 1.08 0.47
N ILE A 347 -15.49 0.22 1.48
CA ILE A 347 -16.55 -0.17 2.42
C ILE A 347 -17.06 1.05 3.21
N ILE A 348 -16.16 1.92 3.66
CA ILE A 348 -16.53 3.15 4.36
C ILE A 348 -17.40 4.07 3.50
N LYS A 349 -17.10 4.18 2.20
CA LYS A 349 -17.84 5.01 1.26
C LYS A 349 -19.21 4.41 0.94
N ALA A 350 -19.28 3.13 0.63
CA ALA A 350 -20.54 2.42 0.37
C ALA A 350 -21.51 2.54 1.56
N GLY A 351 -21.02 2.47 2.80
CA GLY A 351 -21.85 2.62 4.00
C GLY A 351 -22.44 4.02 4.24
N LYS A 352 -22.04 5.03 3.45
CA LYS A 352 -22.63 6.39 3.55
C LYS A 352 -23.99 6.51 2.89
N ASP A 353 -24.39 5.56 2.04
CA ASP A 353 -25.76 5.52 1.56
C ASP A 353 -26.69 5.19 2.74
N ARG A 354 -27.40 6.23 3.20
CA ARG A 354 -28.29 6.18 4.38
C ARG A 354 -29.67 5.61 4.05
N SER A 355 -29.89 5.18 2.81
CA SER A 355 -31.15 4.58 2.36
C SER A 355 -31.51 3.31 3.14
N SER A 356 -30.54 2.63 3.78
CA SER A 356 -30.69 1.22 4.21
C SER A 356 -30.44 0.87 5.69
N GLY A 357 -30.05 1.79 6.59
CA GLY A 357 -29.84 1.37 7.99
C GLY A 357 -28.99 2.28 8.87
N HIS A 358 -28.39 1.68 9.91
CA HIS A 358 -27.36 2.32 10.74
C HIS A 358 -25.97 2.04 10.13
N LEU A 359 -25.08 3.03 10.18
CA LEU A 359 -23.79 3.03 9.45
C LEU A 359 -22.93 1.78 9.74
N LEU A 360 -22.79 1.39 11.01
CA LEU A 360 -21.97 0.23 11.36
C LEU A 360 -22.57 -1.08 10.85
N ASP A 361 -23.90 -1.18 10.78
CA ASP A 361 -24.58 -2.37 10.28
C ASP A 361 -24.35 -2.52 8.77
N SER A 362 -24.43 -1.41 8.02
CA SER A 362 -24.11 -1.40 6.58
C SER A 362 -22.65 -1.76 6.33
N GLN A 363 -21.70 -1.14 7.04
CA GLN A 363 -20.28 -1.48 6.94
C GLN A 363 -20.01 -2.95 7.29
N PHE A 364 -20.71 -3.49 8.30
CA PHE A 364 -20.57 -4.88 8.72
C PHE A 364 -21.08 -5.84 7.66
N GLN A 365 -22.23 -5.54 7.05
CA GLN A 365 -22.78 -6.34 5.94
C GLN A 365 -21.80 -6.40 4.76
N SER A 366 -21.14 -5.29 4.43
CA SER A 366 -20.14 -5.24 3.35
C SER A 366 -18.89 -6.09 3.62
N LEU A 367 -18.67 -6.57 4.85
CA LEU A 367 -17.58 -7.52 5.13
C LEU A 367 -17.90 -8.94 4.62
N GLY A 368 -19.16 -9.27 4.31
CA GLY A 368 -19.52 -10.59 3.78
C GLY A 368 -19.22 -11.75 4.76
N LEU A 369 -19.38 -11.52 6.07
CA LEU A 369 -19.17 -12.56 7.09
C LEU A 369 -20.47 -13.35 7.32
N GLN A 370 -20.37 -14.68 7.29
CA GLN A 370 -21.45 -15.60 7.65
C GLN A 370 -21.55 -15.77 9.17
N GLU A 371 -20.44 -15.62 9.88
CA GLU A 371 -20.41 -15.63 11.34
C GLU A 371 -19.52 -14.51 11.90
N THR A 372 -19.98 -13.88 12.99
CA THR A 372 -19.16 -13.02 13.86
C THR A 372 -19.72 -13.09 15.28
N THR A 373 -19.54 -14.23 15.93
CA THR A 373 -20.09 -14.52 17.26
C THR A 373 -19.10 -14.08 18.35
N PRO A 374 -19.44 -13.11 19.21
CA PRO A 374 -18.62 -12.82 20.40
C PRO A 374 -18.63 -14.02 21.34
N ILE A 375 -17.46 -14.46 21.77
CA ILE A 375 -17.31 -15.59 22.68
C ILE A 375 -17.35 -15.09 24.12
N ASP A 376 -18.20 -15.70 24.94
CA ASP A 376 -18.33 -15.37 26.36
C ASP A 376 -17.05 -15.76 27.12
N ARG A 377 -16.55 -14.82 27.92
CA ARG A 377 -15.34 -14.95 28.75
C ARG A 377 -15.41 -16.09 29.78
N GLY A 378 -16.62 -16.52 30.16
CA GLY A 378 -16.84 -17.62 31.09
C GLY A 378 -16.76 -19.02 30.47
N THR A 379 -16.50 -19.12 29.15
CA THR A 379 -16.47 -20.40 28.44
C THR A 379 -15.07 -21.01 28.35
N ASP A 380 -15.01 -22.33 28.17
CA ASP A 380 -13.78 -23.05 27.90
C ASP A 380 -13.16 -22.63 26.56
N GLU A 381 -13.99 -22.33 25.56
CA GLU A 381 -13.56 -21.81 24.24
C GLU A 381 -12.73 -20.54 24.39
N PHE A 382 -13.22 -19.55 25.17
CA PHE A 382 -12.48 -18.33 25.47
C PHE A 382 -11.18 -18.63 26.24
N SER A 383 -11.26 -19.50 27.24
CA SER A 383 -10.13 -19.82 28.12
C SER A 383 -8.98 -20.45 27.34
N HIS A 384 -9.25 -21.44 26.48
CA HIS A 384 -8.23 -22.06 25.66
C HIS A 384 -7.58 -21.10 24.66
N ILE A 385 -8.36 -20.20 24.04
CA ILE A 385 -7.82 -19.18 23.13
C ILE A 385 -6.97 -18.16 23.90
N SER A 386 -7.42 -17.75 25.08
CA SER A 386 -6.67 -16.85 25.98
C SER A 386 -5.34 -17.48 26.42
N ASP A 387 -5.35 -18.75 26.82
CA ASP A 387 -4.15 -19.48 27.19
C ASP A 387 -3.19 -19.60 26.01
N TYR A 388 -3.70 -19.83 24.80
CA TYR A 388 -2.85 -19.85 23.61
C TYR A 388 -2.21 -18.47 23.37
N LEU A 389 -2.98 -17.38 23.42
CA LEU A 389 -2.46 -16.01 23.26
C LEU A 389 -1.37 -15.67 24.29
N ILE A 390 -1.63 -15.91 25.58
CA ILE A 390 -0.76 -15.47 26.68
C ILE A 390 0.49 -16.34 26.77
N ASN A 391 0.33 -17.66 26.70
CA ASN A 391 1.43 -18.61 26.92
C ASN A 391 2.31 -18.82 25.68
N SER A 392 1.86 -18.41 24.50
CA SER A 392 2.69 -18.39 23.28
C SER A 392 3.39 -17.04 23.02
N ARG A 393 3.59 -16.26 24.08
CA ARG A 393 4.44 -15.07 24.06
C ARG A 393 5.92 -15.47 24.13
N GLY A 394 6.62 -15.33 23.01
CA GLY A 394 8.07 -15.44 22.94
C GLY A 394 8.81 -14.53 23.93
N SER A 395 9.85 -15.05 24.58
CA SER A 395 10.59 -14.40 25.66
C SER A 395 11.34 -13.14 25.20
N THR A 396 11.71 -13.06 23.92
CA THR A 396 12.38 -11.90 23.31
C THR A 396 11.41 -10.74 23.03
N HIS A 397 10.09 -10.95 23.16
CA HIS A 397 9.07 -9.93 22.89
C HIS A 397 8.47 -9.38 24.19
N GLY A 398 8.55 -8.05 24.36
CA GLY A 398 8.08 -7.33 25.56
C GLY A 398 6.59 -6.99 25.60
N HIS A 399 5.74 -7.73 24.87
CA HIS A 399 4.30 -7.44 24.78
C HIS A 399 3.56 -7.79 26.08
N GLU A 400 2.63 -6.92 26.49
CA GLU A 400 1.66 -7.19 27.54
C GLU A 400 0.27 -7.24 26.93
N TYR A 401 -0.44 -8.37 27.07
CA TYR A 401 -1.77 -8.53 26.48
C TYR A 401 -2.86 -8.26 27.49
N LYS A 402 -3.78 -7.37 27.13
CA LYS A 402 -5.13 -7.34 27.71
C LYS A 402 -6.14 -7.76 26.64
N LEU A 403 -6.56 -9.02 26.72
CA LEU A 403 -7.57 -9.59 25.82
C LEU A 403 -8.95 -8.96 26.08
N LEU A 404 -9.45 -8.24 25.08
CA LEU A 404 -10.73 -7.53 25.15
C LEU A 404 -11.86 -8.41 24.63
N ASP A 405 -11.73 -8.96 23.43
CA ASP A 405 -12.80 -9.75 22.83
C ASP A 405 -12.21 -10.88 21.98
N VAL A 406 -12.94 -11.98 21.92
CA VAL A 406 -12.69 -13.09 21.00
C VAL A 406 -13.96 -13.26 20.17
N PHE A 407 -13.81 -13.29 18.86
CA PHE A 407 -14.90 -13.51 17.92
C PHE A 407 -14.63 -14.80 17.17
N ARG A 408 -15.61 -15.70 17.12
CA ARG A 408 -15.61 -16.77 16.11
C ARG A 408 -16.14 -16.16 14.82
N ILE A 409 -15.39 -16.35 13.74
CA ILE A 409 -15.67 -15.72 12.44
C ILE A 409 -15.71 -16.75 11.33
N GLU A 410 -16.57 -16.49 10.34
CA GLU A 410 -16.63 -17.27 9.11
C GLU A 410 -16.87 -16.34 7.93
N ARG A 411 -15.99 -16.40 6.93
CA ARG A 411 -16.11 -15.64 5.69
C ARG A 411 -16.96 -16.39 4.68
N GLN A 412 -17.79 -15.67 3.93
CA GLN A 412 -18.62 -16.25 2.89
C GLN A 412 -17.78 -17.02 1.85
N GLY A 413 -18.11 -18.31 1.66
CA GLY A 413 -17.49 -19.19 0.68
C GLY A 413 -16.10 -19.72 1.05
N GLU A 414 -15.52 -19.29 2.17
CA GLU A 414 -14.16 -19.69 2.56
C GLU A 414 -14.09 -21.17 2.97
N ILE A 415 -15.11 -21.67 3.67
CA ILE A 415 -15.24 -23.09 4.01
C ILE A 415 -15.39 -23.96 2.75
N ASP A 416 -16.26 -23.56 1.81
CA ASP A 416 -16.51 -24.31 0.58
C ASP A 416 -15.25 -24.42 -0.29
N ARG A 417 -14.47 -23.32 -0.36
CA ARG A 417 -13.17 -23.29 -1.04
C ARG A 417 -12.18 -24.23 -0.38
N PHE A 418 -12.03 -24.15 0.93
CA PHE A 418 -11.10 -24.99 1.70
C PHE A 418 -11.44 -26.48 1.56
N GLU A 419 -12.70 -26.86 1.77
CA GLU A 419 -13.15 -28.25 1.68
C GLU A 419 -13.03 -28.83 0.26
N ARG A 420 -13.29 -28.01 -0.77
CA ARG A 420 -13.13 -28.42 -2.17
C ARG A 420 -11.68 -28.73 -2.52
N SER A 421 -10.75 -27.91 -2.04
CA SER A 421 -9.33 -28.03 -2.38
C SER A 421 -8.59 -29.02 -1.47
N HIS A 422 -8.98 -29.11 -0.19
CA HIS A 422 -8.19 -29.80 0.84
C HIS A 422 -8.99 -30.78 1.73
N GLY A 423 -10.32 -30.73 1.76
CA GLY A 423 -11.16 -31.49 2.71
C GLY A 423 -11.07 -33.02 2.60
N LYS A 424 -10.60 -33.56 1.46
CA LYS A 424 -10.42 -35.01 1.23
C LYS A 424 -8.95 -35.47 1.25
N ARG A 425 -8.04 -34.58 1.66
CA ARG A 425 -6.60 -34.89 1.62
C ARG A 425 -6.24 -35.93 2.67
N THR A 426 -5.51 -36.96 2.27
CA THR A 426 -5.05 -38.04 3.17
C THR A 426 -3.74 -37.70 3.88
N ALA A 427 -2.84 -37.00 3.19
CA ALA A 427 -1.56 -36.51 3.72
C ALA A 427 -1.74 -35.08 4.23
N SER A 428 -2.37 -34.95 5.40
CA SER A 428 -2.88 -33.69 5.96
C SER A 428 -2.24 -33.39 7.31
N ASP A 429 -1.81 -32.15 7.49
CA ASP A 429 -1.42 -31.56 8.77
C ASP A 429 -2.11 -30.19 8.87
N ARG A 430 -3.26 -30.17 9.54
CA ARG A 430 -4.01 -28.94 9.76
C ARG A 430 -3.64 -28.33 11.09
N ARG A 431 -3.26 -27.05 11.10
CA ARG A 431 -2.88 -26.34 12.31
C ARG A 431 -3.65 -25.03 12.49
N LEU A 432 -3.94 -24.69 13.74
CA LEU A 432 -4.52 -23.42 14.14
C LEU A 432 -3.38 -22.46 14.50
N LEU A 433 -3.13 -21.45 13.66
CA LEU A 433 -1.95 -20.60 13.73
C LEU A 433 -2.29 -19.11 13.70
N TRP A 434 -1.41 -18.29 14.26
CA TRP A 434 -1.57 -16.84 14.38
C TRP A 434 -1.22 -16.09 13.10
N HIS A 435 -2.04 -15.10 12.76
CA HIS A 435 -1.69 -14.04 11.82
C HIS A 435 -1.97 -12.67 12.43
N GLY A 436 -1.07 -11.71 12.23
CA GLY A 436 -1.22 -10.34 12.70
C GLY A 436 -1.01 -9.35 11.58
N SER A 437 -1.81 -8.29 11.58
CA SER A 437 -1.73 -7.18 10.63
C SER A 437 -2.22 -5.90 11.30
N ARG A 438 -1.96 -4.74 10.69
CA ARG A 438 -2.46 -3.45 11.20
C ARG A 438 -3.98 -3.49 11.29
N SER A 439 -4.56 -2.92 12.36
CA SER A 439 -6.01 -3.00 12.60
C SER A 439 -6.85 -2.45 11.44
N THR A 440 -6.32 -1.45 10.73
CA THR A 440 -6.94 -0.81 9.55
C THR A 440 -6.98 -1.71 8.32
N ASN A 441 -6.13 -2.75 8.26
CA ASN A 441 -6.09 -3.69 7.15
C ASN A 441 -7.23 -4.73 7.23
N TYR A 442 -7.87 -4.87 8.40
CA TYR A 442 -8.90 -5.89 8.63
C TYR A 442 -10.19 -5.65 7.85
N GLY A 443 -10.47 -4.44 7.39
CA GLY A 443 -11.58 -4.20 6.46
C GLY A 443 -11.37 -4.95 5.14
N GLY A 444 -10.14 -4.91 4.60
CA GLY A 444 -9.73 -5.67 3.43
C GLY A 444 -9.61 -7.17 3.73
N ILE A 445 -8.96 -7.56 4.83
CA ILE A 445 -8.75 -8.98 5.17
C ILE A 445 -10.07 -9.72 5.44
N LEU A 446 -11.02 -9.11 6.14
CA LEU A 446 -12.30 -9.78 6.44
C LEU A 446 -13.20 -9.86 5.21
N SER A 447 -13.18 -8.86 4.33
CA SER A 447 -13.97 -8.89 3.09
C SER A 447 -13.35 -9.78 2.00
N GLN A 448 -12.04 -9.66 1.75
CA GLN A 448 -11.34 -10.31 0.63
C GLN A 448 -10.53 -11.54 1.04
N GLY A 449 -10.11 -11.64 2.30
CA GLY A 449 -9.31 -12.74 2.83
C GLY A 449 -7.84 -12.42 2.93
N LEU A 450 -7.08 -13.36 3.46
CA LEU A 450 -5.62 -13.30 3.38
C LEU A 450 -5.21 -13.52 1.92
N ARG A 451 -4.37 -12.61 1.40
CA ARG A 451 -3.90 -12.59 0.02
C ARG A 451 -2.42 -12.91 -0.03
N ILE A 452 -2.01 -13.58 -1.10
CA ILE A 452 -0.60 -13.72 -1.44
C ILE A 452 -0.18 -12.46 -2.20
N ALA A 453 1.05 -12.02 -1.96
CA ALA A 453 1.64 -10.90 -2.67
C ALA A 453 1.54 -11.09 -4.19
N PRO A 454 1.25 -10.02 -4.96
CA PRO A 454 1.05 -10.16 -6.39
C PRO A 454 2.36 -10.54 -7.13
N PRO A 455 2.28 -11.07 -8.36
CA PRO A 455 3.46 -11.50 -9.13
C PRO A 455 4.53 -10.43 -9.30
N GLU A 456 4.14 -9.15 -9.30
CA GLU A 456 5.01 -8.00 -9.50
C GLU A 456 5.81 -7.63 -8.24
N ALA A 457 5.36 -8.05 -7.04
CA ALA A 457 6.09 -7.80 -5.80
C ALA A 457 7.48 -8.48 -5.81
N PRO A 458 8.52 -7.89 -5.21
CA PRO A 458 9.81 -8.57 -5.02
C PRO A 458 9.64 -9.80 -4.13
N VAL A 459 10.27 -10.91 -4.50
CA VAL A 459 10.27 -12.13 -3.68
C VAL A 459 11.17 -11.98 -2.44
N SER A 460 12.28 -11.26 -2.55
CA SER A 460 13.27 -11.11 -1.47
C SER A 460 12.82 -10.24 -0.28
N GLY A 461 11.62 -9.65 -0.38
CA GLY A 461 10.92 -9.06 0.76
C GLY A 461 10.27 -10.11 1.69
N TYR A 462 10.24 -11.37 1.29
CA TYR A 462 9.60 -12.49 1.99
C TYR A 462 10.61 -13.62 2.22
N MET A 463 10.86 -13.99 3.48
CA MET A 463 11.95 -14.91 3.86
C MET A 463 11.87 -16.31 3.20
N PHE A 464 10.68 -16.73 2.78
CA PHE A 464 10.36 -18.06 2.25
C PHE A 464 9.51 -17.96 0.98
N GLY A 465 9.71 -16.90 0.20
CA GLY A 465 8.92 -16.61 -0.99
C GLY A 465 7.53 -16.06 -0.69
N LYS A 466 6.74 -15.82 -1.75
CA LYS A 466 5.42 -15.20 -1.61
C LYS A 466 4.40 -16.22 -1.10
N GLY A 467 3.82 -15.98 0.07
CA GLY A 467 2.79 -16.84 0.64
C GLY A 467 2.04 -16.15 1.77
N ILE A 468 1.11 -16.89 2.38
CA ILE A 468 0.45 -16.48 3.62
C ILE A 468 1.33 -16.95 4.78
N TYR A 469 1.86 -15.98 5.54
CA TYR A 469 2.71 -16.22 6.70
C TYR A 469 1.90 -16.33 7.98
N LEU A 470 2.09 -17.45 8.69
CA LEU A 470 1.46 -17.78 9.96
C LEU A 470 2.54 -18.15 10.99
N ALA A 471 2.23 -17.98 12.27
CA ALA A 471 3.13 -18.33 13.37
C ALA A 471 2.41 -19.14 14.45
N ASP A 472 3.13 -20.02 15.13
CA ASP A 472 2.60 -20.71 16.31
C ASP A 472 2.75 -19.87 17.60
N MET A 473 3.59 -18.83 17.57
CA MET A 473 3.80 -17.88 18.66
C MET A 473 3.01 -16.58 18.45
N ALA A 474 2.08 -16.27 19.35
CA ALA A 474 1.22 -15.08 19.22
C ALA A 474 2.02 -13.77 19.18
N SER A 475 3.11 -13.67 19.94
CA SER A 475 3.91 -12.45 20.00
C SER A 475 4.68 -12.14 18.73
N LYS A 476 4.99 -13.16 17.93
CA LYS A 476 5.58 -12.97 16.61
C LYS A 476 4.58 -12.31 15.67
N SER A 477 3.35 -12.83 15.62
CA SER A 477 2.27 -12.22 14.83
C SER A 477 1.87 -10.84 15.36
N ALA A 478 1.89 -10.63 16.67
CA ALA A 478 1.56 -9.33 17.29
C ALA A 478 2.50 -8.19 16.89
N ASN A 479 3.77 -8.48 16.54
CA ASN A 479 4.70 -7.47 16.04
C ASN A 479 4.23 -6.81 14.74
N TYR A 480 3.41 -7.50 13.93
CA TYR A 480 2.88 -6.97 12.68
C TYR A 480 1.63 -6.10 12.86
N CYS A 481 1.08 -6.02 14.09
CA CYS A 481 -0.12 -5.25 14.36
C CYS A 481 0.11 -3.73 14.44
N ASN A 482 1.35 -3.30 14.71
CA ASN A 482 1.75 -1.89 14.90
C ASN A 482 0.73 -1.11 15.74
N SER A 483 0.34 -1.69 16.88
CA SER A 483 -0.80 -1.26 17.70
C SER A 483 -0.73 0.20 18.14
N TYR A 484 0.46 0.78 18.24
CA TYR A 484 0.68 2.19 18.57
C TYR A 484 -0.03 3.14 17.60
N ALA A 485 -0.17 2.79 16.32
CA ALA A 485 -0.89 3.57 15.31
C ALA A 485 -2.42 3.44 15.40
N SER A 486 -2.93 2.54 16.25
CA SER A 486 -4.35 2.30 16.50
C SER A 486 -4.68 2.45 17.98
N GLY A 487 -4.03 3.42 18.62
CA GLY A 487 -4.25 3.75 20.03
C GLY A 487 -3.89 2.64 21.01
N GLY A 488 -3.03 1.69 20.64
CA GLY A 488 -2.65 0.51 21.42
C GLY A 488 -3.57 -0.69 21.23
N HIS A 489 -4.52 -0.66 20.28
CA HIS A 489 -5.32 -1.82 19.91
C HIS A 489 -4.61 -2.66 18.83
N ALA A 490 -4.61 -3.97 19.02
CA ALA A 490 -4.17 -4.96 18.06
C ALA A 490 -5.33 -5.90 17.69
N LEU A 491 -5.31 -6.37 16.45
CA LEU A 491 -6.17 -7.43 15.96
C LEU A 491 -5.26 -8.61 15.58
N LEU A 492 -5.61 -9.81 16.06
CA LEU A 492 -4.91 -11.06 15.77
C LEU A 492 -5.91 -12.09 15.25
N LEU A 493 -5.56 -12.80 14.19
CA LEU A 493 -6.33 -13.92 13.66
C LEU A 493 -5.76 -15.24 14.16
N LEU A 494 -6.65 -16.19 14.40
CA LEU A 494 -6.33 -17.61 14.35
C LEU A 494 -6.90 -18.18 13.06
N CYS A 495 -6.01 -18.78 12.28
CA CYS A 495 -6.28 -19.35 10.98
C CYS A 495 -6.12 -20.88 11.05
N GLU A 496 -7.08 -21.62 10.52
CA GLU A 496 -6.90 -23.03 10.19
C GLU A 496 -6.13 -23.10 8.87
N ALA A 497 -4.96 -23.74 8.89
CA ALA A 497 -4.09 -23.89 7.73
C ALA A 497 -3.84 -25.36 7.43
N GLU A 498 -4.07 -25.78 6.18
CA GLU A 498 -3.65 -27.08 5.66
C GLU A 498 -2.21 -26.98 5.13
N LEU A 499 -1.28 -27.60 5.87
CA LEU A 499 0.16 -27.56 5.61
C LEU A 499 0.64 -28.80 4.82
N GLY A 500 -0.16 -29.86 4.81
CA GLY A 500 0.23 -31.15 4.26
C GLY A 500 1.26 -31.89 5.12
N ASP A 501 1.34 -33.20 4.91
CA ASP A 501 2.29 -34.08 5.60
C ASP A 501 3.11 -34.89 4.57
N PRO A 502 4.43 -34.68 4.46
CA PRO A 502 5.24 -33.73 5.22
C PRO A 502 5.15 -32.29 4.69
N MET A 503 5.66 -31.35 5.47
CA MET A 503 5.96 -29.97 5.06
C MET A 503 7.40 -29.86 4.51
N GLN A 504 7.70 -28.79 3.77
CA GLN A 504 9.09 -28.42 3.47
C GLN A 504 9.74 -27.79 4.70
N GLU A 505 10.75 -28.43 5.27
CA GLU A 505 11.50 -27.90 6.41
C GLU A 505 12.70 -27.08 5.95
N LEU A 506 12.86 -25.86 6.48
CA LEU A 506 13.99 -24.98 6.20
C LEU A 506 14.50 -24.32 7.48
N VAL A 507 15.82 -24.32 7.67
CA VAL A 507 16.51 -23.62 8.77
C VAL A 507 17.05 -22.25 8.37
N ASP A 508 17.21 -22.01 7.07
CA ASP A 508 17.70 -20.78 6.45
C ASP A 508 16.64 -20.17 5.52
N ALA A 509 16.75 -18.86 5.29
CA ALA A 509 15.90 -18.17 4.33
C ALA A 509 16.06 -18.77 2.91
N SER A 510 14.95 -18.91 2.19
CA SER A 510 14.95 -19.32 0.79
C SER A 510 13.83 -18.59 0.04
N TYR A 511 14.21 -17.66 -0.83
CA TYR A 511 13.24 -16.88 -1.59
C TYR A 511 12.46 -17.73 -2.61
N ASP A 512 13.00 -18.88 -3.01
CA ASP A 512 12.38 -19.83 -3.93
C ASP A 512 11.62 -20.96 -3.21
N ALA A 513 11.45 -20.88 -1.88
CA ALA A 513 10.89 -21.98 -1.08
C ALA A 513 9.51 -22.47 -1.55
N GLY A 514 8.67 -21.58 -2.10
CA GLY A 514 7.38 -21.96 -2.68
C GLY A 514 7.49 -22.79 -3.96
N ASP A 515 8.40 -22.41 -4.86
CA ASP A 515 8.65 -23.15 -6.10
C ASP A 515 9.32 -24.49 -5.80
N ASP A 516 10.24 -24.53 -4.83
CA ASP A 516 10.86 -25.75 -4.33
C ASP A 516 9.83 -26.70 -3.71
N ALA A 517 8.90 -26.18 -2.91
CA ALA A 517 7.84 -26.96 -2.27
C ALA A 517 6.97 -27.60 -3.34
N LEU A 518 6.53 -26.79 -4.31
CA LEU A 518 5.73 -27.26 -5.44
C LEU A 518 6.46 -28.33 -6.26
N ALA A 519 7.74 -28.13 -6.57
CA ALA A 519 8.55 -29.09 -7.32
C ALA A 519 8.70 -30.44 -6.60
N LYS A 520 8.66 -30.43 -5.27
CA LYS A 520 8.68 -31.63 -4.41
C LYS A 520 7.28 -32.20 -4.15
N GLY A 521 6.21 -31.57 -4.63
CA GLY A 521 4.83 -31.96 -4.37
C GLY A 521 4.34 -31.64 -2.95
N LEU A 522 5.03 -30.75 -2.24
CA LEU A 522 4.70 -30.28 -0.89
C LEU A 522 3.77 -29.05 -0.98
N LEU A 523 2.97 -28.84 0.07
CA LEU A 523 1.97 -27.75 0.09
C LEU A 523 2.47 -26.48 0.78
N SER A 524 3.39 -26.59 1.72
CA SER A 524 3.81 -25.48 2.56
C SER A 524 5.26 -25.63 3.00
N THR A 525 5.79 -24.52 3.50
CA THR A 525 7.10 -24.47 4.16
C THR A 525 6.93 -24.23 5.65
N TRP A 526 7.69 -24.96 6.45
CA TRP A 526 7.95 -24.70 7.85
C TRP A 526 9.37 -24.12 7.98
N GLY A 527 9.44 -22.81 8.20
CA GLY A 527 10.66 -22.14 8.64
C GLY A 527 10.90 -22.49 10.11
N GLN A 528 11.92 -23.29 10.38
CA GLN A 528 12.20 -23.84 11.70
C GLN A 528 12.93 -22.80 12.56
N GLY A 529 12.31 -22.44 13.69
CA GLY A 529 12.89 -21.54 14.68
C GLY A 529 13.52 -22.27 15.86
N ALA A 530 14.41 -21.58 16.57
CA ALA A 530 15.04 -22.07 17.80
C ALA A 530 14.04 -22.29 18.95
N VAL A 531 12.94 -21.53 18.97
CA VAL A 531 11.88 -21.62 19.98
C VAL A 531 10.52 -21.91 19.33
N GLY A 532 9.80 -22.89 19.87
CA GLY A 532 8.49 -23.29 19.35
C GLY A 532 7.70 -24.17 20.31
N PRO A 533 6.48 -24.60 19.92
CA PRO A 533 5.65 -25.50 20.70
C PRO A 533 6.35 -26.83 20.98
N ALA A 534 6.41 -27.22 22.25
CA ALA A 534 6.97 -28.51 22.65
C ALA A 534 5.96 -29.65 22.58
N LEU A 535 4.66 -29.33 22.55
CA LEU A 535 3.55 -30.27 22.45
C LEU A 535 2.44 -29.66 21.60
N TRP A 536 1.75 -30.53 20.86
CA TRP A 536 0.56 -30.22 20.07
C TRP A 536 -0.61 -31.05 20.59
N LYS A 537 -1.82 -30.49 20.51
CA LYS A 537 -3.07 -31.16 20.87
C LYS A 537 -4.15 -30.86 19.84
N ASP A 538 -5.16 -31.73 19.81
CA ASP A 538 -6.35 -31.52 18.99
C ASP A 538 -7.16 -30.31 19.49
N ALA A 539 -7.43 -29.37 18.59
CA ALA A 539 -8.12 -28.12 18.87
C ALA A 539 -9.64 -28.28 19.04
N SER A 540 -10.19 -29.50 18.94
CA SER A 540 -11.57 -29.79 19.35
C SER A 540 -11.87 -29.46 20.81
N CYS A 541 -10.83 -29.34 21.66
CA CYS A 541 -10.98 -28.81 23.02
C CYS A 541 -11.46 -27.35 23.03
N VAL A 542 -11.13 -26.56 22.00
CA VAL A 542 -11.60 -25.17 21.83
C VAL A 542 -13.04 -25.18 21.29
N HIS A 543 -13.27 -25.89 20.19
CA HIS A 543 -14.58 -25.99 19.56
C HIS A 543 -14.70 -27.26 18.69
N PRO A 544 -15.83 -27.98 18.68
CA PRO A 544 -15.96 -29.25 17.94
C PRO A 544 -15.66 -29.17 16.44
N SER A 545 -15.89 -28.02 15.79
CA SER A 545 -15.56 -27.82 14.36
C SER A 545 -14.06 -27.66 14.08
N LEU A 546 -13.19 -27.81 15.08
CA LEU A 546 -11.73 -27.89 14.94
C LEU A 546 -11.20 -29.33 15.11
N ALA A 547 -12.06 -30.34 15.13
CA ALA A 547 -11.64 -31.73 15.23
C ALA A 547 -10.63 -32.09 14.12
N GLY A 548 -9.49 -32.64 14.53
CA GLY A 548 -8.36 -32.97 13.66
C GLY A 548 -7.44 -31.79 13.31
N VAL A 549 -7.73 -30.58 13.78
CA VAL A 549 -6.82 -29.42 13.67
C VAL A 549 -5.92 -29.41 14.90
N GLN A 550 -4.61 -29.29 14.73
CA GLN A 550 -3.65 -29.21 15.83
C GLN A 550 -3.49 -27.76 16.32
N MET A 551 -3.34 -27.58 17.62
CA MET A 551 -2.91 -26.32 18.24
C MET A 551 -1.81 -26.58 19.28
N PRO A 552 -0.95 -25.62 19.59
CA PRO A 552 0.03 -25.74 20.66
C PRO A 552 -0.61 -26.03 22.02
N ASP A 553 -0.10 -27.04 22.74
CA ASP A 553 -0.52 -27.32 24.12
C ASP A 553 0.31 -26.53 25.13
N THR A 554 0.08 -25.21 25.15
CA THR A 554 0.86 -24.26 25.94
C THR A 554 0.65 -24.38 27.46
N VAL A 555 -0.43 -25.02 27.89
CA VAL A 555 -0.78 -25.19 29.31
C VAL A 555 -0.01 -26.35 29.93
N THR A 556 0.04 -27.49 29.24
CA THR A 556 0.79 -28.66 29.71
C THR A 556 2.29 -28.41 29.64
N LYS A 557 2.76 -27.78 28.56
CA LYS A 557 4.17 -27.44 28.39
C LYS A 557 4.30 -26.12 27.63
N PRO A 558 4.96 -25.09 28.20
CA PRO A 558 5.17 -23.85 27.50
C PRO A 558 6.08 -24.06 26.27
N PRO A 559 6.02 -23.18 25.26
CA PRO A 559 7.00 -23.15 24.18
C PRO A 559 8.43 -23.05 24.71
N GLY A 560 9.37 -23.67 24.00
CA GLY A 560 10.76 -23.74 24.42
C GLY A 560 11.67 -24.13 23.26
N ASP A 561 12.91 -24.47 23.60
CA ASP A 561 13.93 -24.90 22.65
C ASP A 561 13.44 -26.07 21.77
N THR A 562 13.48 -25.88 20.45
CA THR A 562 13.06 -26.87 19.46
C THR A 562 14.14 -27.91 19.16
N THR A 563 15.37 -27.70 19.63
CA THR A 563 16.57 -28.50 19.35
C THR A 563 16.98 -28.53 17.86
N VAL A 564 16.41 -27.65 17.04
CA VAL A 564 16.79 -27.50 15.63
C VAL A 564 18.18 -26.88 15.56
N LEU A 565 19.11 -27.61 14.96
CA LEU A 565 20.48 -27.13 14.75
C LEU A 565 20.48 -26.06 13.65
N ASP A 566 21.31 -25.03 13.85
CA ASP A 566 21.55 -23.96 12.87
C ASP A 566 20.30 -23.16 12.46
N ALA A 567 19.24 -23.16 13.27
CA ALA A 567 18.05 -22.35 13.02
C ALA A 567 18.39 -20.85 12.95
N CYS A 568 18.19 -20.22 11.79
CA CYS A 568 18.39 -18.78 11.62
C CYS A 568 17.24 -17.94 12.19
N LEU A 569 16.10 -18.59 12.44
CA LEU A 569 14.89 -18.00 13.02
C LEU A 569 14.85 -18.17 14.54
N GLU A 570 14.43 -17.13 15.26
CA GLU A 570 14.15 -17.26 16.69
C GLU A 570 12.89 -18.10 16.96
N TYR A 571 11.85 -17.92 16.14
CA TYR A 571 10.57 -18.64 16.26
C TYR A 571 10.11 -19.16 14.91
N ASN A 572 9.29 -20.21 14.91
CA ASN A 572 8.77 -20.84 13.70
C ASN A 572 7.99 -19.87 12.78
N GLU A 573 7.92 -20.22 11.50
CA GLU A 573 6.97 -19.69 10.49
C GLU A 573 6.36 -20.83 9.68
N TYR A 574 5.09 -20.70 9.34
CA TYR A 574 4.40 -21.61 8.45
C TYR A 574 3.87 -20.81 7.25
N ILE A 575 4.23 -21.23 6.05
CA ILE A 575 3.97 -20.48 4.83
C ILE A 575 3.10 -21.32 3.90
N CYS A 576 1.88 -20.85 3.65
CA CYS A 576 0.98 -21.43 2.66
C CYS A 576 1.15 -20.72 1.32
N TYR A 577 1.31 -21.48 0.23
CA TYR A 577 1.53 -20.94 -1.12
C TYR A 577 0.26 -20.88 -1.98
N ASN A 578 -0.88 -21.29 -1.41
CA ASN A 578 -2.19 -21.16 -2.00
C ASN A 578 -3.18 -20.62 -0.96
N VAL A 579 -3.99 -19.63 -1.34
CA VAL A 579 -5.03 -19.03 -0.49
C VAL A 579 -6.09 -20.05 -0.04
N ASP A 580 -6.31 -21.10 -0.83
CA ASP A 580 -7.26 -22.18 -0.52
C ASP A 580 -6.86 -22.99 0.72
N GLN A 581 -5.58 -22.98 1.09
CA GLN A 581 -5.05 -23.69 2.26
C GLN A 581 -5.44 -23.05 3.59
N VAL A 582 -6.02 -21.85 3.60
CA VAL A 582 -6.23 -21.08 4.82
C VAL A 582 -7.69 -20.70 4.97
N ARG A 583 -8.22 -20.86 6.19
CA ARG A 583 -9.54 -20.36 6.61
C ARG A 583 -9.42 -19.61 7.92
N LEU A 584 -10.11 -18.48 8.05
CA LEU A 584 -10.16 -17.71 9.28
C LEU A 584 -11.13 -18.38 10.26
N ARG A 585 -10.73 -18.49 11.53
CA ARG A 585 -11.52 -19.17 12.58
C ARG A 585 -11.88 -18.24 13.72
N TYR A 586 -10.90 -17.48 14.21
CA TYR A 586 -11.11 -16.52 15.28
C TYR A 586 -10.42 -15.20 15.01
N LEU A 587 -11.02 -14.13 15.51
CA LEU A 587 -10.45 -12.80 15.56
C LEU A 587 -10.40 -12.33 17.01
N LEU A 588 -9.23 -11.86 17.45
CA LEU A 588 -9.01 -11.39 18.80
C LEU A 588 -8.78 -9.88 18.78
N ARG A 589 -9.49 -9.16 19.64
CA ARG A 589 -9.21 -7.75 19.93
C ARG A 589 -8.42 -7.65 21.21
N VAL A 590 -7.20 -7.14 21.10
CA VAL A 590 -6.23 -7.07 22.20
C VAL A 590 -5.80 -5.63 22.42
N LYS A 591 -5.59 -5.24 23.68
CA LYS A 591 -4.86 -4.02 24.02
C LYS A 591 -3.43 -4.43 24.38
N MET A 592 -2.47 -3.78 23.71
CA MET A 592 -1.02 -4.00 23.85
C MET A 592 -0.38 -3.06 24.87
#